data_AF-A0A2N0Z600-F1
#
_entry.id   AF-A0A2N0Z600-F1
#
_cell.length_a   1.000
_cell.length_b   1.000
_cell.length_c   1.000
_cell.angle_alpha   90.00
_cell.angle_beta   90.00
_cell.angle_gamma   90.00
#
_symmetry.space_group_name_H-M   'P 1'
#
loop_
_entity.id
_entity.type
_entity.pdbx_description
1 polymer ?
#
loop_
_entity_poly.entity_id
_entity_poly.type
_entity_poly.pdbx_seq_one_letter_code
_entity_poly.pdbx_strand_id
1 'polypeptide(L)'
;MKTIVLKKTGLNTRGIILITFLLILSITLNMLAFLFIALLYIRQNRFVTIEKQQKQIMKEMEEIISTFIAEVKEENDQFIRKITKVEGGKAKKGKEEENSTIPFKQPAEKNRGNLQKSLLNKQMVKAYNNTAQNTKNLEEDITENLLELIQPNAAEEKTLLDQAVDLQKQGKKIDEIAKILNKGKTEIELLLKFRQK
;
A
#
# COMPACT_ATOMS: atom_id res chain seq x y z
N MET A 1 20.47 -43.34 -82.82
CA MET A 1 19.49 -44.02 -81.93
C MET A 1 18.79 -42.95 -81.09
N LYS A 2 17.48 -43.08 -80.84
CA LYS A 2 16.56 -42.05 -80.31
C LYS A 2 17.19 -40.90 -79.50
N THR A 3 17.01 -39.68 -79.99
CA THR A 3 17.09 -38.45 -79.20
C THR A 3 16.19 -38.57 -77.97
N ILE A 4 16.72 -38.25 -76.80
CA ILE A 4 15.96 -38.22 -75.55
C ILE A 4 14.97 -37.06 -75.65
N VAL A 5 13.71 -37.40 -75.91
CA VAL A 5 12.61 -36.43 -75.93
C VAL A 5 12.42 -35.92 -74.50
N LEU A 6 13.04 -34.78 -74.21
CA LEU A 6 12.75 -33.98 -73.02
C LEU A 6 11.28 -33.57 -73.10
N LYS A 7 10.45 -34.36 -72.43
CA LYS A 7 9.01 -34.16 -72.28
C LYS A 7 8.79 -32.79 -71.66
N LYS A 8 8.53 -31.79 -72.51
CA LYS A 8 8.24 -30.41 -72.14
C LYS A 8 6.99 -30.41 -71.28
N THR A 9 7.18 -30.46 -69.96
CA THR A 9 6.10 -30.41 -68.98
C THR A 9 5.39 -29.07 -69.18
N GLY A 10 4.14 -29.12 -69.64
CA GLY A 10 3.30 -27.95 -69.93
C GLY A 10 2.85 -27.22 -68.66
N LEU A 11 3.70 -27.14 -67.65
CA LEU A 11 3.46 -26.37 -66.45
C LEU A 11 3.94 -24.95 -66.73
N ASN A 12 2.99 -24.06 -67.04
CA ASN A 12 3.25 -22.66 -67.37
C ASN A 12 4.18 -22.03 -66.34
N THR A 13 5.19 -21.27 -66.79
CA THR A 13 6.14 -20.57 -65.89
C THR A 13 5.42 -19.74 -64.83
N ARG A 14 4.28 -19.12 -65.22
CA ARG A 14 3.36 -18.41 -64.32
C ARG A 14 2.76 -19.29 -63.22
N GLY A 15 2.41 -20.54 -63.53
CA GLY A 15 1.91 -21.51 -62.55
C GLY A 15 3.01 -21.99 -61.59
N ILE A 16 4.24 -22.20 -62.08
CA ILE A 16 5.40 -22.53 -61.25
C ILE A 16 5.67 -21.39 -60.25
N ILE A 17 5.70 -20.14 -60.73
CA ILE A 17 5.89 -18.94 -59.90
C ILE A 17 4.81 -18.85 -58.81
N LEU A 18 3.54 -19.09 -59.15
CA LEU A 18 2.43 -19.07 -58.20
C LEU A 18 2.55 -20.18 -57.14
N ILE A 19 2.91 -21.41 -57.53
CA ILE A 19 3.12 -22.52 -56.59
C ILE A 19 4.30 -22.23 -55.66
N THR A 20 5.42 -21.70 -56.18
CA THR A 20 6.57 -21.32 -55.34
C THR A 20 6.24 -20.18 -54.38
N PHE A 21 5.45 -19.19 -54.81
CA PHE A 21 4.97 -18.11 -53.94
C PHE A 21 4.09 -18.66 -52.80
N LEU A 22 3.14 -19.55 -53.10
CA LEU A 22 2.29 -20.18 -52.08
C LEU A 22 3.09 -21.03 -51.09
N LEU A 23 4.14 -21.72 -51.55
CA LEU A 23 5.03 -22.50 -50.71
C LEU A 23 5.84 -21.60 -49.75
N ILE A 24 6.44 -20.52 -50.26
CA ILE A 24 7.16 -19.52 -49.44
C ILE A 24 6.23 -18.83 -48.45
N LEU A 25 5.01 -18.48 -48.87
CA LEU A 25 4.00 -17.86 -48.01
C LEU A 25 3.58 -18.80 -46.88
N SER A 26 3.35 -20.09 -47.19
CA SER A 26 3.04 -21.11 -46.20
C SER A 26 4.16 -21.29 -45.16
N ILE A 27 5.42 -21.38 -45.59
CA ILE A 27 6.57 -21.49 -44.68
C ILE A 27 6.69 -20.22 -43.81
N THR A 28 6.54 -19.04 -44.40
CA THR A 28 6.58 -17.76 -43.67
C THR A 28 5.47 -17.68 -42.61
N LEU A 29 4.24 -18.09 -42.96
CA LEU A 29 3.11 -18.13 -42.01
C LEU A 29 3.36 -19.13 -40.86
N ASN A 30 3.92 -20.30 -41.15
CA ASN A 30 4.25 -21.28 -40.11
C ASN A 30 5.35 -20.75 -39.18
N MET A 31 6.39 -20.08 -39.70
CA MET A 31 7.44 -19.44 -38.91
C MET A 31 6.83 -18.35 -37.99
N LEU A 32 5.94 -17.52 -38.53
CA LEU A 32 5.21 -16.51 -37.75
C LEU A 32 4.29 -17.14 -36.69
N ALA A 33 3.67 -18.30 -36.97
CA ALA A 33 2.87 -19.04 -35.99
C ALA A 33 3.73 -19.55 -34.82
N PHE A 34 4.94 -20.08 -35.07
CA PHE A 34 5.89 -20.44 -34.01
C PHE A 34 6.30 -19.23 -33.16
N LEU A 35 6.49 -18.06 -33.78
CA LEU A 35 6.75 -16.81 -33.08
C LEU A 35 5.58 -16.44 -32.16
N PHE A 36 4.33 -16.50 -32.65
CA PHE A 36 3.15 -16.27 -31.81
C PHE A 36 3.02 -17.27 -30.65
N ILE A 37 3.29 -18.56 -30.89
CA ILE A 37 3.30 -19.60 -29.84
C ILE A 37 4.34 -19.26 -28.75
N ALA A 38 5.54 -18.85 -29.13
CA ALA A 38 6.59 -18.46 -28.19
C ALA A 38 6.21 -17.20 -27.37
N LEU A 39 5.63 -16.18 -28.01
CA LEU A 39 5.13 -14.98 -27.32
C LEU A 39 4.00 -15.30 -26.34
N LEU A 40 3.06 -16.17 -26.72
CA LEU A 40 1.97 -16.63 -25.87
C LEU A 40 2.51 -17.44 -24.68
N TYR A 41 3.47 -18.34 -24.89
CA TYR A 41 4.12 -19.12 -23.84
C TYR A 41 4.78 -18.22 -22.78
N ILE A 42 5.56 -17.21 -23.19
CA ILE A 42 6.18 -16.24 -22.28
C ILE A 42 5.12 -15.47 -21.48
N ARG A 43 4.06 -14.99 -22.16
CA ARG A 43 2.96 -14.25 -21.52
C ARG A 43 2.18 -15.11 -20.53
N GLN A 44 1.95 -16.39 -20.85
CA GLN A 44 1.23 -17.33 -20.00
C GLN A 44 2.03 -17.71 -18.75
N ASN A 45 3.34 -17.96 -18.90
CA ASN A 45 4.21 -18.28 -17.76
C ASN A 45 4.29 -17.13 -16.75
N ARG A 46 4.34 -15.88 -17.23
CA ARG A 46 4.30 -14.68 -16.37
C ARG A 46 3.02 -14.60 -15.52
N PHE A 47 1.88 -15.05 -16.03
CA PHE A 47 0.61 -15.02 -15.29
C PHE A 47 0.64 -15.97 -14.09
N VAL A 48 1.15 -17.20 -14.30
CA VAL A 48 1.26 -18.22 -13.24
C VAL A 48 2.20 -17.78 -12.11
N THR A 49 3.28 -17.05 -12.41
CA THR A 49 4.14 -16.47 -11.36
C THR A 49 3.46 -15.35 -10.58
N ILE A 50 2.64 -14.53 -11.24
CA ILE A 50 1.90 -13.44 -10.59
C ILE A 50 0.83 -13.99 -9.63
N GLU A 51 0.09 -15.03 -10.00
CA GLU A 51 -0.89 -15.67 -9.10
C GLU A 51 -0.24 -16.21 -7.82
N LYS A 52 0.95 -16.81 -7.93
CA LYS A 52 1.72 -17.29 -6.76
C LYS A 52 2.17 -16.14 -5.87
N GLN A 53 2.68 -15.06 -6.47
CA GLN A 53 3.08 -13.85 -5.73
C GLN A 53 1.89 -13.20 -5.03
N GLN A 54 0.73 -13.10 -5.68
CA GLN A 54 -0.49 -12.58 -5.06
C GLN A 54 -0.92 -13.38 -3.83
N LYS A 55 -0.88 -14.72 -3.89
CA LYS A 55 -1.17 -15.58 -2.73
C LYS A 55 -0.18 -15.40 -1.58
N GLN A 56 1.09 -15.19 -1.88
CA GLN A 56 2.10 -14.89 -0.86
C GLN A 56 1.86 -13.52 -0.22
N ILE A 57 1.69 -12.46 -1.02
CA ILE A 57 1.40 -11.10 -0.55
C ILE A 57 0.12 -11.08 0.30
N MET A 58 -0.92 -11.82 -0.09
CA MET A 58 -2.15 -11.92 0.70
C MET A 58 -1.89 -12.50 2.10
N LYS A 59 -1.05 -13.54 2.20
CA LYS A 59 -0.67 -14.13 3.49
C LYS A 59 0.17 -13.17 4.35
N GLU A 60 1.13 -12.47 3.74
CA GLU A 60 1.94 -11.44 4.42
C GLU A 60 1.07 -10.27 4.91
N MET A 61 0.06 -9.88 4.13
CA MET A 61 -0.94 -8.87 4.53
C MET A 61 -1.84 -9.37 5.68
N GLU A 62 -2.29 -10.63 5.67
CA GLU A 62 -3.05 -11.22 6.79
C GLU A 62 -2.24 -11.20 8.10
N GLU A 63 -0.93 -11.46 8.03
CA GLU A 63 -0.02 -11.41 9.18
C GLU A 63 0.15 -9.97 9.70
N ILE A 64 0.44 -9.00 8.82
CA ILE A 64 0.55 -7.58 9.18
C ILE A 64 -0.76 -7.04 9.77
N ILE A 65 -1.91 -7.36 9.17
CA ILE A 65 -3.22 -6.96 9.66
C ILE A 65 -3.51 -7.59 11.02
N SER A 66 -3.14 -8.85 11.24
CA SER A 66 -3.30 -9.53 12.54
C SER A 66 -2.44 -8.87 13.63
N THR A 67 -1.19 -8.51 13.32
CA THR A 67 -0.31 -7.75 14.22
C THR A 67 -0.89 -6.37 14.54
N PHE A 68 -1.33 -5.62 13.53
CA PHE A 68 -1.94 -4.30 13.70
C PHE A 68 -3.24 -4.33 14.51
N ILE A 69 -4.12 -5.32 14.27
CA ILE A 69 -5.34 -5.51 15.06
C ILE A 69 -5.01 -5.83 16.52
N ALA A 70 -3.97 -6.62 16.78
CA ALA A 70 -3.53 -6.92 18.14
C ALA A 70 -2.98 -5.66 18.84
N GLU A 71 -2.15 -4.88 18.17
CA GLU A 71 -1.58 -3.61 18.66
C GLU A 71 -2.69 -2.58 18.96
N VAL A 72 -3.57 -2.29 18.00
CA VAL A 72 -4.70 -1.35 18.17
C VAL A 72 -5.69 -1.84 19.25
N LYS A 73 -5.89 -3.15 19.40
CA LYS A 73 -6.69 -3.69 20.50
C LYS A 73 -6.02 -3.47 21.84
N GLU A 74 -4.71 -3.70 21.96
CA GLU A 74 -3.96 -3.45 23.19
C GLU A 74 -4.00 -1.95 23.55
N GLU A 75 -3.78 -1.05 22.58
CA GLU A 75 -3.87 0.39 22.83
C GLU A 75 -5.27 0.82 23.32
N ASN A 76 -6.33 0.28 22.71
CA ASN A 76 -7.71 0.51 23.19
C ASN A 76 -7.92 -0.02 24.61
N ASP A 77 -7.49 -1.24 24.92
CA ASP A 77 -7.59 -1.82 26.28
C ASP A 77 -6.78 -0.99 27.29
N GLN A 78 -5.60 -0.49 26.91
CA GLN A 78 -4.81 0.42 27.74
C GLN A 78 -5.49 1.79 27.93
N PHE A 79 -6.15 2.32 26.91
CA PHE A 79 -6.89 3.59 26.96
C PHE A 79 -8.11 3.50 27.89
N ILE A 80 -8.93 2.46 27.74
CA ILE A 80 -10.07 2.18 28.63
C ILE A 80 -9.59 2.03 30.08
N ARG A 81 -8.53 1.25 30.33
CA ARG A 81 -7.93 1.10 31.67
C ARG A 81 -7.47 2.44 32.26
N LYS A 82 -6.89 3.35 31.45
CA LYS A 82 -6.48 4.68 31.90
C LYS A 82 -7.70 5.54 32.28
N ILE A 83 -8.76 5.54 31.46
CA ILE A 83 -10.00 6.28 31.76
C ILE A 83 -10.70 5.74 33.01
N THR A 84 -11.00 4.44 33.08
CA THR A 84 -11.69 3.84 34.24
C THR A 84 -10.89 4.01 35.53
N LYS A 85 -9.55 4.02 35.48
CA LYS A 85 -8.70 4.30 36.65
C LYS A 85 -8.69 5.77 37.07
N VAL A 86 -8.92 6.71 36.15
CA VAL A 86 -9.06 8.14 36.44
C VAL A 86 -10.47 8.45 36.99
N GLU A 87 -11.51 7.81 36.47
CA GLU A 87 -12.89 7.96 36.95
C GLU A 87 -13.13 7.23 38.30
N GLY A 88 -12.43 6.11 38.54
CA GLY A 88 -12.56 5.29 39.75
C GLY A 88 -12.06 5.92 41.06
N GLY A 89 -11.65 7.19 41.05
CA GLY A 89 -11.12 7.90 42.23
C GLY A 89 -12.12 8.16 43.36
N LYS A 90 -13.44 8.04 43.12
CA LYS A 90 -14.49 8.25 44.13
C LYS A 90 -15.76 7.41 43.90
N ALA A 91 -15.79 6.16 44.37
CA ALA A 91 -16.97 5.55 45.03
C ALA A 91 -16.68 4.11 45.48
N LYS A 92 -17.23 3.71 46.64
CA LYS A 92 -17.32 2.30 47.05
C LYS A 92 -18.67 1.71 46.63
N LYS A 93 -18.66 0.41 46.32
CA LYS A 93 -19.49 -0.68 46.90
C LYS A 93 -20.41 -1.44 45.92
N GLY A 94 -20.31 -2.78 45.99
CA GLY A 94 -21.06 -3.77 45.20
C GLY A 94 -20.17 -4.99 44.97
N LYS A 95 -19.87 -5.80 46.00
CA LYS A 95 -20.60 -7.02 46.37
C LYS A 95 -20.66 -8.07 45.25
N GLU A 96 -19.72 -9.00 45.30
CA GLU A 96 -19.99 -10.43 45.11
C GLU A 96 -19.01 -11.22 46.01
N GLU A 97 -19.47 -12.34 46.55
CA GLU A 97 -18.73 -13.16 47.51
C GLU A 97 -18.17 -14.39 46.81
N GLU A 98 -16.85 -14.58 46.84
CA GLU A 98 -16.29 -15.92 46.93
C GLU A 98 -15.19 -15.95 47.99
N ASN A 99 -15.15 -17.06 48.72
CA ASN A 99 -14.58 -17.16 50.06
C ASN A 99 -13.22 -17.88 50.04
N SER A 100 -12.13 -17.18 50.40
CA SER A 100 -10.93 -17.79 51.00
C SER A 100 -10.03 -16.74 51.68
N THR A 101 -9.86 -16.88 53.00
CA THR A 101 -9.25 -15.88 53.90
C THR A 101 -8.61 -16.59 55.11
N ILE A 102 -7.45 -16.25 55.68
CA ILE A 102 -6.28 -15.39 55.35
C ILE A 102 -5.05 -16.11 56.04
N PRO A 103 -3.91 -15.52 56.49
CA PRO A 103 -3.14 -14.30 56.15
C PRO A 103 -1.62 -14.56 55.89
N PHE A 104 -0.84 -13.53 55.51
CA PHE A 104 0.19 -12.90 56.39
C PHE A 104 1.27 -12.07 55.66
N LYS A 105 1.24 -10.76 55.93
CA LYS A 105 2.38 -9.84 56.20
C LYS A 105 3.54 -9.70 55.18
N GLN A 106 3.64 -8.47 54.67
CA GLN A 106 4.85 -7.91 54.04
C GLN A 106 5.84 -7.42 55.13
N PRO A 107 7.15 -7.63 54.93
CA PRO A 107 8.13 -6.58 55.19
C PRO A 107 9.03 -6.31 53.96
N ALA A 108 9.65 -5.13 53.93
CA ALA A 108 10.51 -4.67 52.83
C ALA A 108 12.00 -4.99 53.05
N GLU A 109 12.73 -5.20 51.94
CA GLU A 109 14.14 -4.83 51.63
C GLU A 109 14.60 -5.72 50.44
N LYS A 110 15.58 -5.43 49.57
CA LYS A 110 16.36 -4.25 49.14
C LYS A 110 17.51 -4.81 48.29
N ASN A 111 17.74 -4.23 47.10
CA ASN A 111 18.97 -4.30 46.30
C ASN A 111 19.73 -5.64 46.16
N ARG A 112 19.66 -6.24 44.96
CA ARG A 112 20.81 -6.78 44.22
C ARG A 112 20.47 -6.91 42.72
N GLY A 113 21.39 -6.53 41.81
CA GLY A 113 21.25 -6.81 40.37
C GLY A 113 21.20 -5.61 39.39
N ASN A 114 21.51 -4.38 39.80
CA ASN A 114 21.37 -3.17 38.95
C ASN A 114 22.34 -3.06 37.74
N LEU A 115 23.09 -4.12 37.40
CA LEU A 115 24.11 -4.10 36.33
C LEU A 115 23.56 -4.43 34.94
N GLN A 116 22.49 -5.23 34.85
CA GLN A 116 21.96 -5.71 33.56
C GLN A 116 21.11 -4.65 32.83
N LYS A 117 20.46 -3.75 33.58
CA LYS A 117 19.59 -2.68 33.03
C LYS A 117 20.38 -1.54 32.35
N SER A 118 21.64 -1.34 32.73
CA SER A 118 22.50 -0.27 32.20
C SER A 118 22.99 -0.56 30.77
N LEU A 119 23.35 -1.82 30.48
CA LEU A 119 23.83 -2.22 29.15
C LEU A 119 22.70 -2.16 28.10
N LEU A 120 21.47 -2.54 28.49
CA LEU A 120 20.29 -2.48 27.62
C LEU A 120 19.98 -1.03 27.18
N ASN A 121 19.95 -0.09 28.12
CA ASN A 121 19.75 1.33 27.79
C ASN A 121 20.83 1.89 26.85
N LYS A 122 22.10 1.50 27.02
CA LYS A 122 23.20 1.98 26.17
C LYS A 122 23.12 1.45 24.73
N GLN A 123 22.46 0.31 24.51
CA GLN A 123 22.19 -0.22 23.17
C GLN A 123 20.96 0.46 22.53
N MET A 124 19.87 0.66 23.29
CA MET A 124 18.68 1.35 22.77
C MET A 124 18.94 2.81 22.38
N VAL A 125 19.74 3.57 23.14
CA VAL A 125 20.10 4.95 22.78
C VAL A 125 20.92 5.01 21.47
N LYS A 126 21.75 3.99 21.19
CA LYS A 126 22.48 3.91 19.91
C LYS A 126 21.56 3.59 18.73
N ALA A 127 20.57 2.71 18.93
CA ALA A 127 19.56 2.44 17.91
C ALA A 127 18.76 3.72 17.60
N TYR A 128 18.28 4.43 18.63
CA TYR A 128 17.51 5.67 18.47
C TYR A 128 18.32 6.77 17.77
N ASN A 129 19.59 6.96 18.14
CA ASN A 129 20.46 7.96 17.51
C ASN A 129 20.80 7.60 16.05
N ASN A 130 20.98 6.33 15.72
CA ASN A 130 21.20 5.90 14.33
C ASN A 130 19.93 6.09 13.48
N THR A 131 18.74 5.79 14.02
CA THR A 131 17.46 6.06 13.33
C THR A 131 17.26 7.56 13.12
N ALA A 132 17.57 8.40 14.11
CA ALA A 132 17.47 9.86 14.03
C ALA A 132 18.49 10.51 13.07
N GLN A 133 19.65 9.89 12.86
CA GLN A 133 20.61 10.29 11.82
C GLN A 133 20.08 9.93 10.42
N ASN A 134 19.41 8.78 10.28
CA ASN A 134 18.90 8.31 9.00
C ASN A 134 17.63 9.05 8.54
N THR A 135 16.80 9.58 9.45
CA THR A 135 15.70 10.48 9.07
C THR A 135 16.19 11.83 8.55
N LYS A 136 17.26 12.40 9.13
CA LYS A 136 17.81 13.67 8.63
C LYS A 136 18.30 13.60 7.18
N ASN A 137 19.00 12.52 6.81
CA ASN A 137 19.48 12.34 5.44
C ASN A 137 18.34 12.09 4.43
N LEU A 138 17.19 11.57 4.89
CA LEU A 138 16.02 11.34 4.06
C LEU A 138 15.17 12.61 3.86
N GLU A 139 15.20 13.53 4.83
CA GLU A 139 14.56 14.85 4.71
C GLU A 139 15.31 15.75 3.73
N GLU A 140 16.65 15.72 3.67
CA GLU A 140 17.44 16.47 2.67
C GLU A 140 17.21 16.00 1.22
N ASP A 141 17.27 14.69 0.94
CA ASP A 141 17.09 14.14 -0.43
C ASP A 141 15.67 14.36 -1.00
N ILE A 142 14.65 14.28 -0.14
CA ILE A 142 13.26 14.57 -0.51
C ILE A 142 13.04 16.07 -0.72
N THR A 143 13.64 16.94 0.11
CA THR A 143 13.44 18.39 -0.05
C THR A 143 14.13 18.95 -1.29
N GLU A 144 15.30 18.44 -1.69
CA GLU A 144 16.00 18.91 -2.89
C GLU A 144 15.22 18.55 -4.18
N ASN A 145 14.73 17.30 -4.29
CA ASN A 145 13.85 16.88 -5.39
C ASN A 145 12.48 17.57 -5.41
N LEU A 146 11.88 17.85 -4.24
CA LEU A 146 10.56 18.48 -4.17
C LEU A 146 10.63 19.99 -4.45
N LEU A 147 11.77 20.65 -4.18
CA LEU A 147 11.94 22.09 -4.41
C LEU A 147 12.18 22.44 -5.89
N GLU A 148 12.80 21.56 -6.68
CA GLU A 148 12.95 21.76 -8.12
C GLU A 148 11.61 21.70 -8.88
N LEU A 149 10.62 20.96 -8.33
CA LEU A 149 9.24 20.95 -8.83
C LEU A 149 8.43 22.20 -8.46
N ILE A 150 8.95 23.10 -7.62
CA ILE A 150 8.27 24.30 -7.12
C ILE A 150 9.08 25.56 -7.49
N GLN A 151 9.27 25.78 -8.79
CA GLN A 151 9.50 27.12 -9.35
C GLN A 151 8.29 27.60 -10.17
N PRO A 152 8.01 28.91 -10.16
CA PRO A 152 6.63 29.37 -10.06
C PRO A 152 5.93 29.50 -11.41
N ASN A 153 4.98 28.61 -11.68
CA ASN A 153 3.87 28.87 -12.61
C ASN A 153 2.56 28.96 -11.83
N ALA A 154 1.80 30.02 -12.09
CA ALA A 154 0.69 30.44 -11.25
C ALA A 154 -0.57 29.57 -11.41
N ALA A 155 -0.73 28.58 -10.53
CA ALA A 155 -2.02 28.02 -10.14
C ALA A 155 -1.89 27.31 -8.78
N GLU A 156 -2.39 27.92 -7.71
CA GLU A 156 -2.60 27.20 -6.44
C GLU A 156 -3.68 26.13 -6.65
N GLU A 157 -3.32 24.84 -6.69
CA GLU A 157 -4.30 23.76 -6.50
C GLU A 157 -4.75 23.75 -5.03
N LYS A 158 -5.63 24.70 -4.69
CA LYS A 158 -6.28 24.79 -3.39
C LYS A 158 -6.96 23.47 -3.08
N THR A 159 -6.71 22.90 -1.91
CA THR A 159 -7.34 21.63 -1.52
C THR A 159 -8.86 21.80 -1.48
N LEU A 160 -9.62 20.71 -1.57
CA LEU A 160 -11.09 20.77 -1.46
C LEU A 160 -11.56 21.44 -0.15
N LEU A 161 -10.76 21.34 0.91
CA LEU A 161 -11.00 22.03 2.18
C LEU A 161 -10.80 23.55 2.04
N ASP A 162 -9.69 23.98 1.43
CA ASP A 162 -9.40 25.40 1.22
C ASP A 162 -10.43 26.06 0.29
N GLN A 163 -10.85 25.36 -0.77
CA GLN A 163 -11.90 25.82 -1.67
C GLN A 163 -13.23 26.00 -0.92
N ALA A 164 -13.65 25.03 -0.11
CA ALA A 164 -14.87 25.14 0.70
C ALA A 164 -14.80 26.28 1.73
N VAL A 165 -13.62 26.45 2.36
CA VAL A 165 -13.35 27.50 3.34
C VAL A 165 -13.37 28.89 2.69
N ASP A 166 -12.77 29.07 1.53
CA ASP A 166 -12.77 30.35 0.82
C ASP A 166 -14.18 30.72 0.32
N LEU A 167 -14.96 29.76 -0.17
CA LEU A 167 -16.37 29.98 -0.51
C LEU A 167 -17.23 30.32 0.72
N GLN A 168 -16.93 29.74 1.89
CA GLN A 168 -17.58 30.11 3.16
C GLN A 168 -17.17 31.52 3.61
N LYS A 169 -15.90 31.91 3.50
CA LYS A 169 -15.43 33.29 3.79
C LYS A 169 -16.07 34.33 2.86
N GLN A 170 -16.37 33.95 1.61
CA GLN A 170 -17.15 34.75 0.66
C GLN A 170 -18.65 34.86 1.02
N GLY A 171 -19.09 34.28 2.13
CA GLY A 171 -20.46 34.38 2.63
C GLY A 171 -21.47 33.45 1.95
N LYS A 172 -21.03 32.50 1.12
CA LYS A 172 -21.93 31.56 0.43
C LYS A 172 -22.53 30.55 1.41
N LYS A 173 -23.79 30.16 1.17
CA LYS A 173 -24.48 29.15 1.98
C LYS A 173 -23.94 27.76 1.66
N ILE A 174 -24.03 26.85 2.64
CA ILE A 174 -23.59 25.44 2.50
C ILE A 174 -24.19 24.77 1.25
N ASP A 175 -25.47 25.04 0.96
CA ASP A 175 -26.16 24.56 -0.25
C ASP A 175 -25.56 25.05 -1.58
N GLU A 176 -24.96 26.24 -1.58
CA GLU A 176 -24.32 26.83 -2.76
C GLU A 176 -22.90 26.31 -2.92
N ILE A 177 -22.17 26.15 -1.81
CA ILE A 177 -20.83 25.54 -1.78
C ILE A 177 -20.91 24.08 -2.27
N ALA A 178 -21.91 23.33 -1.81
CA ALA A 178 -22.19 21.96 -2.27
C ALA A 178 -22.43 21.88 -3.79
N LYS A 179 -23.19 22.81 -4.37
CA LYS A 179 -23.40 22.90 -5.82
C LYS A 179 -22.13 23.28 -6.57
N ILE A 180 -21.35 24.24 -6.07
CA ILE A 180 -20.12 24.73 -6.72
C ILE A 180 -19.03 23.63 -6.74
N LEU A 181 -18.87 22.89 -5.64
CA LEU A 181 -17.86 21.83 -5.51
C LEU A 181 -18.35 20.45 -5.99
N ASN A 182 -19.61 20.37 -6.45
CA ASN A 182 -20.30 19.13 -6.81
C ASN A 182 -20.16 18.05 -5.72
N LYS A 183 -20.64 18.38 -4.52
CA LYS A 183 -20.61 17.55 -3.30
C LYS A 183 -21.97 17.56 -2.60
N GLY A 184 -22.19 16.61 -1.69
CA GLY A 184 -23.38 16.60 -0.84
C GLY A 184 -23.41 17.80 0.13
N LYS A 185 -24.61 18.32 0.43
CA LYS A 185 -24.80 19.33 1.48
C LYS A 185 -24.17 18.90 2.80
N THR A 186 -24.46 17.65 3.20
CA THR A 186 -23.94 17.01 4.40
C THR A 186 -22.42 16.85 4.38
N GLU A 187 -21.84 16.58 3.20
CA GLU A 187 -20.38 16.44 3.05
C GLU A 187 -19.68 17.77 3.30
N ILE A 188 -20.16 18.87 2.70
CA ILE A 188 -19.62 20.21 2.94
C ILE A 188 -19.84 20.68 4.38
N GLU A 189 -21.02 20.42 4.95
CA GLU A 189 -21.30 20.74 6.35
C GLU A 189 -20.34 20.02 7.30
N LEU A 190 -20.10 18.73 7.06
CA LEU A 190 -19.21 17.90 7.86
C LEU A 190 -17.74 18.31 7.69
N LEU A 191 -17.30 18.55 6.44
CA LEU A 191 -15.97 19.01 6.07
C LEU A 191 -15.62 20.37 6.71
N LEU A 192 -16.58 21.30 6.76
CA LEU A 192 -16.39 22.58 7.44
C LEU A 192 -16.42 22.45 8.98
N LYS A 193 -17.25 21.55 9.53
CA LYS A 193 -17.28 21.26 10.98
C LYS A 193 -16.00 20.62 11.51
N PHE A 194 -15.37 19.72 10.75
CA PHE A 194 -14.11 19.09 11.16
C PHE A 194 -12.94 20.07 11.32
N ARG A 195 -12.97 21.21 10.62
CA ARG A 195 -11.97 22.29 10.79
C ARG A 195 -12.23 23.20 11.99
N GLN A 196 -13.45 23.25 12.52
CA GLN A 196 -13.85 24.18 13.60
C GLN A 196 -13.65 23.60 15.01
N LYS A 197 -12.74 22.63 15.17
CA LYS A 197 -12.42 21.93 16.41
C LYS A 197 -10.94 21.98 16.75
#